data_AF-A0A9D1UVS1-F1
#
_entry.id   AF-A0A9D1UVS1-F1
#
_cell.length_a   1.000
_cell.length_b   1.000
_cell.length_c   1.000
_cell.angle_alpha   90.00
_cell.angle_beta   90.00
_cell.angle_gamma   90.00
#
_symmetry.space_group_name_H-M   'P 1'
#
loop_
_entity.id
_entity.type
_entity.pdbx_description
1 polymer ?
#
loop_
_entity_poly.entity_id
_entity_poly.type
_entity_poly.pdbx_seq_one_letter_code
_entity_poly.pdbx_strand_id
1 'polypeptide(L)'
;MKNTDQQFNQIFANYIKDFEQTPISDEMRRLLPIVIFSIQGVTEQLPEYVKDAVVHAVPDEKILEAIYQLEPIAGIGKVRAALKAIHQVISVDNFSQKQDDPQFGIQVQQKIYGTEIRDLLADLPDGAGNFVADHLTNHFFGDFYQHEALTVKERELLELVSFITLNVDFQINAHAIGSLKAGNSESEIVWTIINILPYVGFPLVINSIQKVHAAAEKLAQMR
;
A
#
# COMPACT_ATOMS: atom_id res chain seq x y z
N MET A 1 5.36 -32.07 -2.76
CA MET A 1 6.41 -31.17 -2.26
C MET A 1 7.65 -31.99 -1.95
N LYS A 2 8.86 -31.57 -2.35
CA LYS A 2 10.09 -32.33 -2.08
C LYS A 2 10.54 -32.10 -0.62
N ASN A 3 11.35 -32.99 -0.06
CA ASN A 3 11.91 -32.83 1.31
C ASN A 3 12.69 -31.52 1.47
N THR A 4 13.43 -31.10 0.43
CA THR A 4 14.15 -29.82 0.40
C THR A 4 13.22 -28.62 0.57
N ASP A 5 12.04 -28.67 -0.04
CA ASP A 5 11.08 -27.57 0.01
C ASP A 5 10.41 -27.52 1.39
N GLN A 6 10.19 -28.66 2.04
CA GLN A 6 9.70 -28.72 3.42
C GLN A 6 10.69 -28.11 4.41
N GLN A 7 11.99 -28.40 4.25
CA GLN A 7 13.03 -27.79 5.07
C GLN A 7 13.08 -26.27 4.89
N PHE A 8 12.98 -25.79 3.65
CA PHE A 8 12.91 -24.36 3.36
C PHE A 8 11.70 -23.71 4.03
N ASN A 9 10.51 -24.31 3.89
CA ASN A 9 9.29 -23.80 4.52
C ASN A 9 9.40 -23.75 6.04
N GLN A 10 10.07 -24.72 6.67
CA GLN A 10 10.29 -24.71 8.11
C GLN A 10 11.25 -23.59 8.56
N ILE A 11 12.28 -23.30 7.78
CA ILE A 11 13.19 -22.16 8.02
C ILE A 11 12.40 -20.86 7.95
N PHE A 12 11.61 -20.69 6.89
CA PHE A 12 10.79 -19.50 6.70
C PHE A 12 9.74 -19.33 7.81
N ALA A 13 9.04 -20.41 8.18
CA ALA A 13 8.06 -20.40 9.25
C ALA A 13 8.66 -20.08 10.63
N ASN A 14 9.95 -20.37 10.85
CA ASN A 14 10.63 -19.92 12.06
C ASN A 14 11.05 -18.45 11.97
N TYR A 15 11.49 -18.00 10.80
CA TYR A 15 11.87 -16.61 10.57
C TYR A 15 10.69 -15.65 10.74
N ILE A 16 9.50 -16.00 10.26
CA ILE A 16 8.34 -15.11 10.32
C ILE A 16 7.81 -14.88 11.75
N LYS A 17 8.08 -15.79 12.69
CA LYS A 17 7.67 -15.66 14.11
C LYS A 17 8.27 -14.44 14.79
N ASP A 18 9.49 -14.06 14.40
CA ASP A 18 10.15 -12.88 14.95
C ASP A 18 9.36 -11.59 14.62
N PHE A 19 8.55 -11.61 13.56
CA PHE A 19 7.73 -10.46 13.12
C PHE A 19 6.37 -10.39 13.81
N GLU A 20 5.88 -11.51 14.37
CA GLU A 20 4.59 -11.56 15.09
C GLU A 20 4.58 -10.69 16.35
N GLN A 21 5.76 -10.43 16.93
CA GLN A 21 5.92 -9.67 18.19
C GLN A 21 6.32 -8.20 17.97
N THR A 22 6.43 -7.77 16.72
CA THR A 22 6.78 -6.38 16.39
C THR A 22 5.63 -5.42 16.71
N PRO A 23 5.90 -4.12 16.96
CA PRO A 23 4.90 -3.16 17.43
C PRO A 23 4.03 -2.59 16.29
N ILE A 24 3.54 -3.43 15.39
CA ILE A 24 2.49 -3.07 14.42
C ILE A 24 1.16 -3.73 14.81
N SER A 25 0.05 -3.14 14.38
CA SER A 25 -1.27 -3.72 14.61
C SER A 25 -1.38 -5.09 13.93
N ASP A 26 -2.17 -5.98 14.53
CA ASP A 26 -2.40 -7.30 13.95
C ASP A 26 -3.07 -7.19 12.59
N GLU A 27 -4.02 -6.27 12.45
CA GLU A 27 -4.68 -5.98 11.17
C GLU A 27 -3.66 -5.61 10.05
N MET A 28 -2.76 -4.65 10.32
CA MET A 28 -1.74 -4.25 9.35
C MET A 28 -0.84 -5.45 9.00
N ARG A 29 -0.41 -6.23 10.00
CA ARG A 29 0.43 -7.41 9.80
C ARG A 29 -0.19 -8.40 8.80
N ARG A 30 -1.51 -8.58 8.83
CA ARG A 30 -2.25 -9.48 7.93
C ARG A 30 -2.46 -8.88 6.53
N LEU A 31 -2.61 -7.55 6.42
CA LEU A 31 -2.78 -6.86 5.14
C LEU A 31 -1.49 -6.80 4.31
N LEU A 32 -0.32 -6.67 4.94
CA LEU A 32 0.97 -6.53 4.25
C LEU A 32 1.25 -7.63 3.21
N PRO A 33 1.23 -8.94 3.54
CA PRO A 33 1.50 -9.98 2.54
C PRO A 33 0.45 -10.00 1.42
N ILE A 34 -0.82 -9.71 1.72
CA ILE A 34 -1.90 -9.66 0.73
C ILE A 34 -1.60 -8.58 -0.32
N VAL A 35 -1.20 -7.39 0.12
CA VAL A 35 -0.81 -6.27 -0.76
C VAL A 35 0.45 -6.61 -1.56
N ILE A 36 1.50 -7.09 -0.90
CA ILE A 36 2.80 -7.37 -1.55
C ILE A 36 2.65 -8.44 -2.64
N PHE A 37 1.99 -9.56 -2.33
CA PHE A 37 1.81 -10.63 -3.32
C PHE A 37 0.91 -10.21 -4.47
N SER A 38 -0.09 -9.36 -4.22
CA SER A 38 -0.93 -8.81 -5.29
C SER A 38 -0.12 -7.96 -6.27
N ILE A 39 0.81 -7.14 -5.76
CA ILE A 39 1.72 -6.31 -6.58
C ILE A 39 2.73 -7.16 -7.35
N GLN A 40 3.25 -8.22 -6.72
CA GLN A 40 4.17 -9.15 -7.36
C GLN A 40 3.46 -10.07 -8.37
N GLY A 41 2.13 -10.13 -8.36
CA GLY A 41 1.34 -11.05 -9.19
C GLY A 41 1.35 -12.50 -8.69
N VAL A 42 1.72 -12.72 -7.42
CA VAL A 42 1.79 -14.04 -6.77
C VAL A 42 0.42 -14.38 -6.19
N THR A 43 -0.52 -14.76 -7.06
CA THR A 43 -1.93 -14.91 -6.66
C THR A 43 -2.27 -16.26 -6.03
N GLU A 44 -1.44 -17.28 -6.23
CA GLU A 44 -1.67 -18.64 -5.74
C GLU A 44 -1.71 -18.72 -4.21
N GLN A 45 -0.91 -17.89 -3.53
CA GLN A 45 -0.80 -17.89 -2.06
C GLN A 45 -1.86 -16.99 -1.39
N LEU A 46 -2.45 -16.04 -2.12
CA LEU A 46 -3.39 -15.07 -1.55
C LEU A 46 -4.53 -15.69 -0.75
N PRO A 47 -5.18 -16.81 -1.17
CA PRO A 47 -6.28 -17.39 -0.39
C PRO A 47 -5.87 -17.82 1.03
N GLU A 48 -4.61 -18.21 1.25
CA GLU A 48 -4.12 -18.58 2.59
C GLU A 48 -3.98 -17.35 3.48
N TYR A 49 -3.36 -16.29 2.98
CA TYR A 49 -3.21 -15.03 3.71
C TYR A 49 -4.55 -14.33 3.98
N VAL A 50 -5.50 -14.40 3.05
CA VAL A 50 -6.86 -13.87 3.27
C VAL A 50 -7.58 -14.66 4.36
N LYS A 51 -7.47 -16.00 4.37
CA LYS A 51 -8.04 -16.81 5.46
C LYS A 51 -7.44 -16.44 6.81
N ASP A 52 -6.12 -16.26 6.88
CA ASP A 52 -5.43 -15.82 8.09
C ASP A 52 -5.94 -14.44 8.57
N ALA A 53 -6.10 -13.49 7.64
CA ALA A 53 -6.67 -12.17 7.94
C ALA A 53 -8.11 -12.27 8.51
N VAL A 54 -8.97 -13.08 7.90
CA VAL A 54 -10.34 -13.31 8.36
C VAL A 54 -10.37 -13.96 9.74
N VAL A 55 -9.50 -14.95 10.01
CA VAL A 55 -9.37 -15.59 11.33
C VAL A 55 -8.97 -14.58 12.40
N HIS A 56 -8.17 -13.58 12.04
CA HIS A 56 -7.76 -12.49 12.91
C HIS A 56 -8.72 -11.28 12.89
N ALA A 57 -9.93 -11.47 12.35
CA ALA A 57 -10.99 -10.47 12.31
C ALA A 57 -10.62 -9.18 11.56
N VAL A 58 -9.76 -9.25 10.55
CA VAL A 58 -9.59 -8.16 9.59
C VAL A 58 -10.88 -8.02 8.78
N PRO A 59 -11.50 -6.83 8.71
CA PRO A 59 -12.71 -6.63 7.93
C PRO A 59 -12.50 -6.89 6.43
N ASP A 60 -13.43 -7.60 5.80
CA ASP A 60 -13.37 -7.94 4.38
C ASP A 60 -13.28 -6.69 3.48
N GLU A 61 -13.98 -5.62 3.86
CA GLU A 61 -13.94 -4.33 3.17
C GLU A 61 -12.55 -3.70 3.18
N LYS A 62 -11.77 -3.86 4.26
CA LYS A 62 -10.38 -3.37 4.33
C LYS A 62 -9.46 -4.18 3.42
N ILE A 63 -9.64 -5.50 3.38
CA ILE A 63 -8.89 -6.38 2.48
C ILE A 63 -9.14 -5.97 1.03
N LEU A 64 -10.41 -5.77 0.65
CA LEU A 64 -10.76 -5.39 -0.71
C LEU A 64 -10.31 -3.97 -1.05
N GLU A 65 -10.49 -3.01 -0.15
CA GLU A 65 -10.04 -1.64 -0.40
C GLU A 65 -8.52 -1.59 -0.58
N ALA A 66 -7.75 -2.30 0.24
CA ALA A 66 -6.30 -2.41 0.11
C ALA A 66 -5.86 -2.89 -1.28
N ILE A 67 -6.67 -3.73 -1.93
CA ILE A 67 -6.40 -4.24 -3.28
C ILE A 67 -6.85 -3.28 -4.37
N TYR A 68 -7.94 -2.54 -4.15
CA TYR A 68 -8.38 -1.52 -5.09
C TYR A 68 -7.41 -0.35 -5.18
N GLN A 69 -6.80 0.06 -4.07
CA GLN A 69 -5.74 1.09 -4.06
C GLN A 69 -4.55 0.71 -4.95
N LEU A 70 -4.37 -0.57 -5.29
CA LEU A 70 -3.27 -1.02 -6.14
C LEU A 70 -3.50 -0.81 -7.64
N GLU A 71 -4.71 -0.44 -8.08
CA GLU A 71 -5.00 -0.26 -9.51
C GLU A 71 -4.14 0.83 -10.16
N PRO A 72 -4.07 2.06 -9.64
CA PRO A 72 -3.21 3.10 -10.19
C PRO A 72 -1.71 2.87 -9.92
N ILE A 73 -1.36 1.94 -9.03
CA ILE A 73 0.03 1.65 -8.64
C ILE A 73 0.62 0.51 -9.48
N ALA A 74 -0.13 -0.59 -9.61
CA ALA A 74 0.33 -1.85 -10.20
C ALA A 74 -0.45 -2.25 -11.46
N GLY A 75 -1.53 -1.53 -11.79
CA GLY A 75 -2.36 -1.75 -12.96
C GLY A 75 -3.47 -2.78 -12.75
N ILE A 76 -4.57 -2.59 -13.48
CA ILE A 76 -5.78 -3.42 -13.40
C ILE A 76 -5.56 -4.93 -13.61
N GLY A 77 -4.54 -5.33 -14.38
CA GLY A 77 -4.26 -6.74 -14.66
C GLY A 77 -3.92 -7.53 -13.39
N LYS A 78 -3.04 -6.98 -12.55
CA LYS A 78 -2.64 -7.59 -11.27
C LYS A 78 -3.77 -7.52 -10.26
N VAL A 79 -4.47 -6.39 -10.18
CA VAL A 79 -5.63 -6.21 -9.31
C VAL A 79 -6.71 -7.24 -9.60
N ARG A 80 -7.09 -7.44 -10.87
CA ARG A 80 -8.09 -8.45 -11.25
C ARG A 80 -7.65 -9.87 -10.90
N ALA A 81 -6.38 -10.19 -11.09
CA ALA A 81 -5.84 -11.50 -10.75
C ALA A 81 -5.87 -11.74 -9.22
N ALA A 82 -5.52 -10.72 -8.43
CA ALA A 82 -5.60 -10.75 -6.98
C ALA A 82 -7.04 -10.92 -6.49
N LEU A 83 -7.98 -10.09 -6.99
CA LEU A 83 -9.39 -10.17 -6.63
C LEU A 83 -9.98 -11.55 -6.95
N LYS A 84 -9.62 -12.15 -8.09
CA LYS A 84 -10.05 -13.52 -8.42
C LYS A 84 -9.59 -14.55 -7.38
N ALA A 85 -8.40 -14.39 -6.81
CA ALA A 85 -7.90 -15.28 -5.76
C ALA A 85 -8.57 -14.99 -4.40
N ILE A 86 -8.70 -13.71 -4.05
CA ILE A 86 -9.30 -13.26 -2.79
C ILE A 86 -10.78 -13.66 -2.70
N HIS A 87 -11.52 -13.57 -3.81
CA HIS A 87 -12.93 -13.98 -3.88
C HIS A 87 -13.15 -15.50 -3.76
N GLN A 88 -12.10 -16.30 -3.62
CA GLN A 88 -12.24 -17.71 -3.22
C GLN A 88 -12.48 -17.88 -1.71
N VAL A 89 -12.28 -16.81 -0.94
CA VAL A 89 -12.36 -16.82 0.53
C VAL A 89 -13.45 -15.88 1.04
N ILE A 90 -13.47 -14.65 0.53
CA ILE A 90 -14.41 -13.60 0.97
C ILE A 90 -15.28 -13.12 -0.20
N SER A 91 -16.48 -12.65 0.09
CA SER A 91 -17.38 -12.06 -0.91
C SER A 91 -18.07 -10.87 -0.29
N VAL A 92 -17.93 -9.70 -0.91
CA VAL A 92 -18.59 -8.47 -0.47
C VAL A 92 -19.51 -8.00 -1.59
N ASP A 93 -20.80 -7.94 -1.29
CA ASP A 93 -21.84 -7.66 -2.28
C ASP A 93 -21.95 -6.17 -2.65
N ASN A 94 -21.52 -5.26 -1.76
CA ASN A 94 -21.58 -3.83 -2.00
C ASN A 94 -20.30 -3.14 -1.51
N PHE A 95 -19.71 -2.35 -2.40
CA PHE A 95 -18.72 -1.34 -2.02
C PHE A 95 -19.42 -0.01 -1.70
N SER A 96 -18.80 0.79 -0.83
CA SER A 96 -19.36 2.05 -0.32
C SER A 96 -19.92 2.95 -1.43
N GLN A 97 -20.99 3.68 -1.11
CA GLN A 97 -21.55 4.68 -2.03
C GLN A 97 -20.57 5.83 -2.25
N LYS A 98 -20.29 6.13 -3.52
CA LYS A 98 -19.52 7.29 -3.95
C LYS A 98 -20.23 8.58 -3.49
N GLN A 99 -19.51 9.47 -2.80
CA GLN A 99 -19.92 10.85 -2.60
C GLN A 99 -19.94 11.57 -3.96
N ASP A 100 -21.06 12.22 -4.26
CA ASP A 100 -21.25 13.05 -5.46
C ASP A 100 -20.64 14.45 -5.27
N ASP A 101 -19.37 14.52 -4.85
CA ASP A 101 -18.58 15.75 -4.80
C ASP A 101 -17.45 15.71 -5.83
N PRO A 102 -17.56 16.44 -6.96
CA PRO A 102 -16.52 16.55 -7.96
C PRO A 102 -15.20 17.16 -7.45
N GLN A 103 -15.19 17.82 -6.28
CA GLN A 103 -14.00 18.42 -5.68
C GLN A 103 -13.32 17.52 -4.65
N PHE A 104 -13.90 16.38 -4.29
CA PHE A 104 -13.37 15.49 -3.25
C PHE A 104 -11.90 15.12 -3.51
N GLY A 105 -11.59 14.63 -4.71
CA GLY A 105 -10.23 14.20 -5.05
C GLY A 105 -9.20 15.33 -4.96
N ILE A 106 -9.57 16.54 -5.40
CA ILE A 106 -8.71 17.73 -5.31
C ILE A 106 -8.43 18.07 -3.83
N GLN A 107 -9.46 18.05 -2.98
CA GLN A 107 -9.32 18.39 -1.56
C GLN A 107 -8.40 17.41 -0.83
N VAL A 108 -8.54 16.10 -1.09
CA VAL A 108 -7.69 15.05 -0.51
C VAL A 108 -6.25 15.21 -0.99
N GLN A 109 -6.05 15.29 -2.31
CA GLN A 109 -4.72 15.40 -2.90
C GLN A 109 -4.00 16.67 -2.43
N GLN A 110 -4.68 17.82 -2.40
CA GLN A 110 -4.10 19.09 -2.01
C GLN A 110 -3.57 19.07 -0.57
N LYS A 111 -4.29 18.39 0.34
CA LYS A 111 -3.90 18.31 1.76
C LYS A 111 -2.63 17.51 1.98
N ILE A 112 -2.41 16.45 1.19
CA ILE A 112 -1.28 15.52 1.38
C ILE A 112 -0.11 15.91 0.47
N TYR A 113 -0.38 16.11 -0.82
CA TYR A 113 0.61 16.24 -1.89
C TYR A 113 0.65 17.62 -2.55
N GLY A 114 -0.40 18.44 -2.39
CA GLY A 114 -0.48 19.70 -3.12
C GLY A 114 -0.54 19.47 -4.64
N THR A 115 0.22 20.26 -5.39
CA THR A 115 0.25 20.27 -6.86
C THR A 115 1.48 19.57 -7.46
N GLU A 116 2.29 18.88 -6.64
CA GLU A 116 3.62 18.36 -7.02
C GLU A 116 3.64 17.62 -8.37
N ILE A 117 2.70 16.71 -8.62
CA ILE A 117 2.64 15.95 -9.89
C ILE A 117 2.18 16.82 -11.06
N ARG A 118 1.22 17.72 -10.85
CA ARG A 118 0.76 18.65 -11.89
C ARG A 118 1.91 19.55 -12.33
N ASP A 119 2.66 20.08 -11.37
CA ASP A 119 3.80 20.96 -11.61
C ASP A 119 4.95 20.19 -12.28
N LEU A 120 5.24 18.96 -11.83
CA LEU A 120 6.26 18.09 -12.41
C LEU A 120 6.02 17.78 -13.89
N LEU A 121 4.76 17.63 -14.29
CA LEU A 121 4.37 17.24 -15.63
C LEU A 121 3.94 18.41 -16.52
N ALA A 122 3.98 19.65 -16.02
CA ALA A 122 3.40 20.83 -16.67
C ALA A 122 3.96 21.09 -18.09
N ASP A 123 5.25 20.79 -18.30
CA ASP A 123 5.96 21.11 -19.55
C ASP A 123 5.89 19.98 -20.60
N LEU A 124 5.07 18.94 -20.38
CA LEU A 124 4.91 17.86 -21.35
C LEU A 124 4.12 18.29 -22.60
N PRO A 125 4.47 17.77 -23.79
CA PRO A 125 3.86 18.19 -25.05
C PRO A 125 2.37 17.86 -25.12
N ASP A 126 1.65 18.64 -25.93
CA ASP A 126 0.24 18.42 -26.28
C ASP A 126 -0.72 18.23 -25.09
N GLY A 127 -0.35 18.78 -23.92
CA GLY A 127 -1.15 18.68 -22.70
C GLY A 127 -1.11 17.31 -22.04
N ALA A 128 -0.18 16.42 -22.42
CA ALA A 128 -0.08 15.06 -21.87
C ALA A 128 0.11 15.05 -20.33
N GLY A 129 0.82 16.04 -19.79
CA GLY A 129 1.01 16.17 -18.34
C GLY A 129 -0.28 16.49 -17.59
N ASN A 130 -1.10 17.39 -18.13
CA ASN A 130 -2.42 17.68 -17.59
C ASN A 130 -3.33 16.46 -17.66
N PHE A 131 -3.28 15.70 -18.76
CA PHE A 131 -4.04 14.46 -18.88
C PHE A 131 -3.73 13.48 -17.74
N VAL A 132 -2.44 13.25 -17.45
CA VAL A 132 -2.03 12.35 -16.36
C VAL A 132 -2.40 12.93 -14.99
N ALA A 133 -2.12 14.22 -14.75
CA ALA A 133 -2.40 14.86 -13.47
C ALA A 133 -3.90 14.90 -13.16
N ASP A 134 -4.75 15.20 -14.13
CA ASP A 134 -6.21 15.23 -13.97
C ASP A 134 -6.77 13.82 -13.71
N HIS A 135 -6.25 12.78 -14.36
CA HIS A 135 -6.65 11.40 -14.06
C HIS A 135 -6.17 10.95 -12.69
N LEU A 136 -4.96 11.32 -12.27
CA LEU A 136 -4.50 11.05 -10.91
C LEU A 136 -5.46 11.69 -9.88
N THR A 137 -5.83 12.95 -10.08
CA THR A 137 -6.77 13.65 -9.19
C THR A 137 -8.17 13.01 -9.20
N ASN A 138 -8.74 12.79 -10.38
CA ASN A 138 -10.15 12.41 -10.50
C ASN A 138 -10.40 10.91 -10.31
N HIS A 139 -9.53 10.06 -10.86
CA HIS A 139 -9.66 8.60 -10.77
C HIS A 139 -9.08 8.08 -9.47
N PHE A 140 -7.83 8.43 -9.13
CA PHE A 140 -7.23 7.88 -7.91
C PHE A 140 -7.82 8.49 -6.64
N PHE A 141 -7.64 9.80 -6.46
CA PHE A 141 -8.16 10.49 -5.27
C PHE A 141 -9.69 10.68 -5.32
N GLY A 142 -10.27 10.82 -6.51
CA GLY A 142 -11.70 11.05 -6.66
C GLY A 142 -12.57 9.80 -6.57
N ASP A 143 -12.08 8.61 -6.98
CA ASP A 143 -12.86 7.37 -6.88
C ASP A 143 -12.44 6.51 -5.69
N PHE A 144 -11.14 6.18 -5.56
CA PHE A 144 -10.70 5.19 -4.58
C PHE A 144 -10.52 5.72 -3.16
N TYR A 145 -10.19 7.01 -2.97
CA TYR A 145 -10.07 7.58 -1.62
C TYR A 145 -11.41 7.87 -0.96
N GLN A 146 -12.52 7.75 -1.69
CA GLN A 146 -13.86 7.89 -1.13
C GLN A 146 -14.31 6.67 -0.31
N HIS A 147 -13.60 5.56 -0.45
CA HIS A 147 -13.86 4.38 0.36
C HIS A 147 -13.42 4.68 1.81
N GLU A 148 -14.20 4.25 2.80
CA GLU A 148 -13.94 4.60 4.20
C GLU A 148 -13.49 3.39 5.03
N ALA A 149 -13.23 2.23 4.41
CA ALA A 149 -12.79 1.06 5.14
C ALA A 149 -11.37 1.28 5.67
N LEU A 150 -10.46 1.82 4.85
CA LEU A 150 -9.14 2.24 5.29
C LEU A 150 -9.11 3.73 5.66
N THR A 151 -8.51 4.03 6.80
CA THR A 151 -8.14 5.39 7.17
C THR A 151 -7.05 5.94 6.25
N VAL A 152 -6.92 7.27 6.18
CA VAL A 152 -5.83 7.91 5.43
C VAL A 152 -4.45 7.44 5.91
N LYS A 153 -4.28 7.19 7.21
CA LYS A 153 -3.03 6.64 7.77
C LYS A 153 -2.70 5.27 7.21
N GLU A 154 -3.69 4.38 7.16
CA GLU A 154 -3.54 3.00 6.67
C GLU A 154 -3.28 2.97 5.16
N ARG A 155 -4.03 3.77 4.38
CA ARG A 155 -3.80 3.90 2.93
C ARG A 155 -2.37 4.30 2.61
N GLU A 156 -1.89 5.38 3.21
CA GLU A 156 -0.54 5.87 2.96
C GLU A 156 0.55 4.86 3.33
N LEU A 157 0.35 4.09 4.41
CA LEU A 157 1.28 3.01 4.77
C LEU A 157 1.27 1.87 3.73
N LEU A 158 0.09 1.43 3.28
CA LEU A 158 -0.03 0.35 2.29
C LEU A 158 0.50 0.80 0.92
N GLU A 159 0.27 2.05 0.52
CA GLU A 159 0.80 2.64 -0.70
C GLU A 159 2.33 2.77 -0.63
N LEU A 160 2.89 3.24 0.49
CA LEU A 160 4.33 3.25 0.71
C LEU A 160 4.93 1.85 0.56
N VAL A 161 4.34 0.84 1.23
CA VAL A 161 4.74 -0.57 1.08
C VAL A 161 4.65 -1.02 -0.39
N SER A 162 3.65 -0.55 -1.11
CA SER A 162 3.45 -0.88 -2.52
C SER A 162 4.57 -0.34 -3.40
N PHE A 163 4.95 0.93 -3.22
CA PHE A 163 6.06 1.55 -3.94
C PHE A 163 7.42 0.99 -3.54
N ILE A 164 7.61 0.57 -2.29
CA ILE A 164 8.80 -0.16 -1.85
C ILE A 164 8.89 -1.50 -2.59
N THR A 165 7.78 -2.24 -2.68
CA THR A 165 7.71 -3.52 -3.38
C THR A 165 8.03 -3.38 -4.88
N LEU A 166 7.62 -2.26 -5.50
CA LEU A 166 7.93 -1.93 -6.90
C LEU A 166 9.30 -1.25 -7.08
N ASN A 167 9.98 -0.88 -5.99
CA ASN A 167 11.24 -0.14 -5.98
C ASN A 167 11.19 1.20 -6.76
N VAL A 168 10.12 1.98 -6.59
CA VAL A 168 9.93 3.27 -7.30
C VAL A 168 10.39 4.43 -6.42
N ASP A 169 11.66 4.79 -6.53
CA ASP A 169 12.36 5.72 -5.62
C ASP A 169 11.63 7.06 -5.41
N PHE A 170 11.20 7.69 -6.50
CA PHE A 170 10.46 8.96 -6.46
C PHE A 170 9.19 8.85 -5.61
N GLN A 171 8.43 7.76 -5.78
CA GLN A 171 7.18 7.54 -5.05
C GLN A 171 7.43 7.12 -3.60
N ILE A 172 8.49 6.35 -3.31
CA ILE A 172 8.87 6.00 -1.93
C ILE A 172 9.14 7.28 -1.12
N ASN A 173 9.85 8.25 -1.70
CA ASN A 173 10.11 9.52 -1.00
C ASN A 173 8.83 10.34 -0.79
N ALA A 174 7.95 10.41 -1.81
CA ALA A 174 6.68 11.13 -1.70
C ALA A 174 5.76 10.51 -0.63
N HIS A 175 5.56 9.20 -0.64
CA HIS A 175 4.69 8.49 0.30
C HIS A 175 5.29 8.33 1.70
N ALA A 176 6.62 8.42 1.87
CA ALA A 176 7.23 8.58 3.19
C ALA A 176 6.78 9.90 3.84
N ILE A 177 6.83 11.01 3.08
CA ILE A 177 6.34 12.32 3.52
C ILE A 177 4.81 12.29 3.69
N GLY A 178 4.09 11.70 2.74
CA GLY A 178 2.63 11.53 2.78
C GLY A 178 2.16 10.79 4.02
N SER A 179 2.80 9.65 4.34
CA SER A 179 2.55 8.86 5.55
C SER A 179 2.75 9.67 6.83
N LEU A 180 3.83 10.46 6.91
CA LEU A 180 4.09 11.33 8.08
C LEU A 180 3.05 12.44 8.20
N LYS A 181 2.66 13.09 7.08
CA LYS A 181 1.61 14.11 7.04
C LYS A 181 0.22 13.55 7.39
N ALA A 182 -0.05 12.29 7.03
CA ALA A 182 -1.27 11.58 7.39
C ALA A 182 -1.37 11.26 8.89
N GLY A 183 -0.28 11.40 9.64
CA GLY A 183 -0.23 11.22 11.09
C GLY A 183 0.36 9.89 11.53
N ASN A 184 1.04 9.15 10.65
CA ASN A 184 1.93 8.07 11.08
C ASN A 184 3.20 8.66 11.69
N SER A 185 3.64 8.09 12.81
CA SER A 185 4.98 8.35 13.34
C SER A 185 6.04 7.66 12.50
N GLU A 186 7.26 8.20 12.52
CA GLU A 186 8.41 7.55 11.89
C GLU A 186 8.58 6.10 12.39
N SER A 187 8.38 5.88 13.69
CA SER A 187 8.46 4.55 14.30
C SER A 187 7.42 3.57 13.72
N GLU A 188 6.15 3.99 13.59
CA GLU A 188 5.09 3.17 12.97
C GLU A 188 5.47 2.80 11.52
N ILE A 189 5.99 3.74 10.75
CA ILE A 189 6.40 3.51 9.35
C ILE A 189 7.58 2.53 9.30
N VAL A 190 8.63 2.76 10.08
CA VAL A 190 9.84 1.91 10.09
C VAL A 190 9.50 0.48 10.50
N TRP A 191 8.69 0.28 11.53
CA TRP A 191 8.26 -1.06 11.95
C TRP A 191 7.37 -1.73 10.90
N THR A 192 6.55 -0.97 10.17
CA THR A 192 5.80 -1.51 9.03
C THR A 192 6.74 -1.98 7.93
N ILE A 193 7.77 -1.19 7.58
CA ILE A 193 8.79 -1.58 6.57
C ILE A 193 9.61 -2.79 7.03
N ILE A 194 9.90 -2.92 8.33
CA ILE A 194 10.55 -4.13 8.85
C ILE A 194 9.65 -5.35 8.64
N ASN A 195 8.34 -5.25 8.83
CA ASN A 195 7.41 -6.38 8.67
C ASN A 195 7.24 -6.85 7.22
N ILE A 196 7.63 -6.05 6.22
CA ILE A 196 7.63 -6.51 4.82
C ILE A 196 8.90 -7.27 4.44
N LEU A 197 9.93 -7.26 5.29
CA LEU A 197 11.23 -7.88 5.04
C LEU A 197 11.17 -9.34 4.55
N PRO A 198 10.32 -10.23 5.13
CA PRO A 198 10.23 -11.61 4.67
C PRO A 198 9.73 -11.76 3.22
N TYR A 199 9.04 -10.76 2.70
CA TYR A 199 8.34 -10.81 1.42
C TYR A 199 9.05 -10.03 0.31
N VAL A 200 9.84 -9.02 0.66
CA VAL A 200 10.54 -8.14 -0.31
C VAL A 200 12.06 -8.19 -0.20
N GLY A 201 12.61 -8.74 0.90
CA GLY A 201 14.03 -8.91 1.12
C GLY A 201 14.78 -7.66 1.63
N PHE A 202 16.00 -7.90 2.13
CA PHE A 202 16.82 -6.89 2.82
C PHE A 202 17.12 -5.61 2.02
N PRO A 203 17.49 -5.66 0.72
CA PRO A 203 17.90 -4.46 0.00
C PRO A 203 16.81 -3.38 -0.04
N LEU A 204 15.56 -3.79 -0.29
CA LEU A 204 14.43 -2.86 -0.37
C LEU A 204 14.10 -2.27 1.00
N VAL A 205 14.13 -3.08 2.06
CA VAL A 205 13.87 -2.63 3.44
C VAL A 205 14.92 -1.63 3.92
N ILE A 206 16.21 -1.94 3.77
CA ILE A 206 17.32 -1.08 4.23
C ILE A 206 17.24 0.29 3.54
N ASN A 207 17.09 0.28 2.22
CA ASN A 207 17.02 1.52 1.43
C ASN A 207 15.79 2.37 1.79
N SER A 208 14.67 1.73 2.12
CA SER A 208 13.41 2.44 2.41
C SER A 208 13.40 3.03 3.81
N ILE A 209 13.95 2.33 4.81
CA ILE A 209 14.11 2.87 6.18
C ILE A 209 14.95 4.15 6.15
N GLN A 210 16.05 4.16 5.38
CA GLN A 210 16.89 5.35 5.25
C GLN A 210 16.14 6.55 4.67
N LYS A 211 15.28 6.33 3.66
CA LYS A 211 14.46 7.39 3.06
C LYS A 211 13.40 7.94 4.02
N VAL A 212 12.75 7.06 4.77
CA VAL A 212 11.77 7.47 5.79
C VAL A 212 12.43 8.31 6.86
N HIS A 213 13.61 7.90 7.33
CA HIS A 213 14.37 8.68 8.30
C HIS A 213 14.72 10.08 7.77
N ALA A 214 15.26 10.16 6.55
CA ALA A 214 15.57 11.44 5.91
C ALA A 214 14.32 12.34 5.70
N ALA A 215 13.18 11.73 5.38
CA ALA A 215 11.91 12.45 5.25
C ALA A 215 11.43 13.03 6.60
N ALA A 216 11.56 12.26 7.68
CA ALA A 216 11.22 12.70 9.03
C ALA A 216 12.12 13.86 9.50
N GLU A 217 13.43 13.77 9.28
CA GLU A 217 14.37 14.86 9.58
C GLU A 217 14.04 16.14 8.81
N LYS A 218 13.75 16.02 7.51
CA LYS A 218 13.39 17.17 6.66
C LYS A 218 12.12 17.85 7.16
N LEU A 219 11.09 17.10 7.54
CA LEU A 219 9.84 17.67 8.08
C LEU A 219 10.04 18.31 9.45
N ALA A 220 10.92 17.77 10.29
CA ALA A 220 11.26 18.37 11.58
C ALA A 220 11.95 19.73 11.43
N GLN A 221 12.77 19.93 10.39
CA GLN A 221 13.44 21.20 10.10
C GLN A 221 12.53 22.28 9.51
N MET A 222 11.35 21.90 8.99
CA MET A 222 10.37 22.82 8.41
C MET A 222 9.36 23.39 9.43
N ARG A 223 9.43 22.93 10.69
CA ARG A 223 8.57 23.37 11.80
C ARG A 223 9.28 24.41 12.66
#